data_AF-A0A7X7KGS2-F1
#
_entry.id   AF-A0A7X7KGS2-F1
#
_cell.length_a   1.000
_cell.length_b   1.000
_cell.length_c   1.000
_cell.angle_alpha   90.00
_cell.angle_beta   90.00
_cell.angle_gamma   90.00
#
_symmetry.space_group_name_H-M   'P 1'
#
loop_
_entity.id
_entity.type
_entity.pdbx_description
1 polymer ?
#
loop_
_entity_poly.entity_id
_entity_poly.type
_entity_poly.pdbx_seq_one_letter_code
_entity_poly.pdbx_strand_id
1 'polypeptide(L)'
;MCRTTRRWRYYHRGDETDRAVAAGATIMNIHHAHPENPYINYPFIAVDKLSKLVDDAHARGLKLKIYYTLRELTSYTTEFWVLRSLNDEILYQGGGFQKVSVPADAPPARPMIPDQKLTLAGKDPALALRPTGNSWLAEHVMTKYSPAWHHPFGNGHYDAAVNTHGNTRWNNYYLEGLAWLVKNVRIDGLYLDDLAYDHETMKRVRKTLDRNRPGCLIDLHSNDLQAPDYSKSPAAQYIEHMPMIDSIWFGELFDYDETPDFWLVEISGIPYGLFGEMLEGSGNPWRGMVYGMSSRIYGNTDPTPIWRLWDRFGIQDARMIGYWDPACPVRTGNTDVPATVYTKPGSTLISLASWAKEPVKCRLEIDWKSLGLDPAKAKLTAWEVENFQPAAEFAPGDEITVQPGRGWLLVLHE
;
A
#
# COMPACT_ATOMS: atom_id res chain seq x y z
N MET A 1 -5.37 -18.59 7.34
CA MET A 1 -4.24 -19.18 6.59
C MET A 1 -4.29 -18.63 5.17
N CYS A 2 -3.48 -17.63 4.88
CA CYS A 2 -3.51 -16.81 3.66
C CYS A 2 -2.92 -17.61 2.48
N ARG A 3 -3.75 -18.43 1.82
CA ARG A 3 -3.27 -19.39 0.80
C ARG A 3 -3.10 -18.80 -0.61
N THR A 4 -3.40 -17.53 -0.85
CA THR A 4 -3.56 -17.02 -2.23
C THR A 4 -2.94 -15.65 -2.53
N THR A 5 -2.34 -14.96 -1.56
CA THR A 5 -1.96 -13.54 -1.73
C THR A 5 -0.62 -13.30 -2.43
N ARG A 6 0.26 -14.29 -2.51
CA ARG A 6 1.54 -14.18 -3.26
C ARG A 6 1.38 -14.22 -4.78
N ARG A 7 0.13 -14.29 -5.25
CA ARG A 7 -0.24 -14.02 -6.64
C ARG A 7 -0.43 -12.53 -6.90
N TRP A 8 -0.57 -11.70 -5.87
CA TRP A 8 -0.80 -10.26 -6.01
C TRP A 8 0.54 -9.56 -6.15
N ARG A 9 0.80 -9.07 -7.36
CA ARG A 9 2.02 -8.35 -7.74
C ARG A 9 1.57 -7.05 -8.35
N TYR A 10 1.82 -5.98 -7.61
CA TYR A 10 1.23 -4.68 -7.87
C TYR A 10 2.14 -3.80 -8.72
N TYR A 11 1.55 -3.20 -9.74
CA TYR A 11 2.14 -2.17 -10.57
C TYR A 11 1.40 -0.85 -10.35
N HIS A 12 2.04 0.11 -9.70
CA HIS A 12 1.44 1.38 -9.24
C HIS A 12 2.14 2.57 -9.91
N ARG A 13 1.98 2.71 -11.22
CA ARG A 13 2.54 3.85 -11.99
C ARG A 13 1.61 4.40 -13.09
N GLY A 14 0.43 3.82 -13.28
CA GLY A 14 -0.49 4.18 -14.37
C GLY A 14 -0.06 3.67 -15.75
N ASP A 15 -1.01 3.68 -16.70
CA ASP A 15 -0.96 3.58 -18.19
C ASP A 15 0.19 2.86 -18.93
N GLU A 16 0.92 1.96 -18.27
CA GLU A 16 2.09 1.25 -18.82
C GLU A 16 1.88 -0.28 -18.84
N THR A 17 0.79 -0.76 -19.44
CA THR A 17 0.40 -2.18 -19.40
C THR A 17 1.49 -3.13 -19.92
N ASP A 18 2.19 -2.76 -20.99
CA ASP A 18 3.33 -3.53 -21.52
C ASP A 18 4.42 -3.75 -20.45
N ARG A 19 4.75 -2.71 -19.70
CA ARG A 19 5.76 -2.78 -18.63
C ARG A 19 5.25 -3.56 -17.42
N ALA A 20 3.98 -3.42 -17.08
CA ALA A 20 3.36 -4.22 -16.02
C ALA A 20 3.45 -5.73 -16.33
N VAL A 21 3.10 -6.14 -17.56
CA VAL A 21 3.22 -7.54 -18.01
C VAL A 21 4.68 -7.99 -18.01
N ALA A 22 5.59 -7.19 -18.59
CA ALA A 22 7.01 -7.53 -18.66
C ALA A 22 7.65 -7.70 -17.27
N ALA A 23 7.19 -6.94 -16.29
CA ALA A 23 7.62 -7.06 -14.89
C ALA A 23 7.03 -8.29 -14.17
N GLY A 24 6.05 -8.97 -14.76
CA GLY A 24 5.35 -10.09 -14.13
C GLY A 24 4.32 -9.66 -13.08
N ALA A 25 3.81 -8.42 -13.18
CA ALA A 25 2.70 -7.96 -12.36
C ALA A 25 1.40 -8.70 -12.69
N THR A 26 0.46 -8.71 -11.75
CA THR A 26 -0.88 -9.30 -11.93
C THR A 26 -2.00 -8.29 -11.71
N ILE A 27 -1.67 -7.15 -11.08
CA ILE A 27 -2.62 -6.10 -10.72
C ILE A 27 -2.00 -4.75 -11.03
N MET A 28 -2.71 -3.90 -11.74
CA MET A 28 -2.40 -2.50 -11.95
C MET A 28 -3.25 -1.62 -11.04
N ASN A 29 -2.62 -0.65 -10.39
CA ASN A 29 -3.29 0.39 -9.62
C ASN A 29 -3.04 1.74 -10.31
N ILE A 30 -4.11 2.48 -10.58
CA ILE A 30 -4.07 3.82 -11.15
C ILE A 30 -4.41 4.83 -10.07
N HIS A 31 -3.45 5.71 -9.76
CA HIS A 31 -3.68 6.86 -8.89
C HIS A 31 -4.50 7.95 -9.62
N HIS A 32 -4.91 9.02 -8.93
CA HIS A 32 -5.35 10.23 -9.64
C HIS A 32 -4.17 10.88 -10.41
N ALA A 33 -4.45 11.92 -11.19
CA ALA A 33 -3.48 12.64 -12.03
C ALA A 33 -2.94 11.88 -13.25
N HIS A 34 -3.59 10.77 -13.62
CA HIS A 34 -3.35 10.08 -14.89
C HIS A 34 -4.48 10.39 -15.89
N PRO A 35 -4.25 10.34 -17.21
CA PRO A 35 -5.29 10.61 -18.20
C PRO A 35 -6.58 9.80 -18.03
N GLU A 36 -6.48 8.58 -17.49
CA GLU A 36 -7.58 7.63 -17.24
C GLU A 36 -8.29 7.88 -15.90
N ASN A 37 -7.62 8.52 -14.94
CA ASN A 37 -8.19 8.91 -13.66
C ASN A 37 -7.65 10.30 -13.28
N PRO A 38 -8.08 11.36 -13.95
CA PRO A 38 -7.37 12.64 -13.90
C PRO A 38 -7.55 13.35 -12.57
N TYR A 39 -8.75 13.29 -11.99
CA TYR A 39 -9.11 14.10 -10.83
C TYR A 39 -9.37 13.26 -9.60
N ILE A 40 -9.05 13.83 -8.44
CA ILE A 40 -9.16 13.13 -7.18
C ILE A 40 -10.61 12.73 -6.90
N ASN A 41 -10.83 11.44 -6.64
CA ASN A 41 -12.13 10.86 -6.31
C ASN A 41 -13.27 11.17 -7.31
N TYR A 42 -12.96 11.44 -8.58
CA TYR A 42 -13.98 11.68 -9.61
C TYR A 42 -13.60 11.11 -10.98
N PRO A 43 -13.68 9.77 -11.16
CA PRO A 43 -13.25 9.09 -12.39
C PRO A 43 -14.19 9.33 -13.59
N PHE A 44 -15.39 9.87 -13.37
CA PHE A 44 -16.47 9.90 -14.37
C PHE A 44 -16.19 10.77 -15.60
N ILE A 45 -15.23 11.70 -15.52
CA ILE A 45 -14.84 12.57 -16.65
C ILE A 45 -14.01 11.81 -17.69
N ALA A 46 -13.31 10.74 -17.29
CA ALA A 46 -12.36 10.02 -18.13
C ALA A 46 -12.77 8.57 -18.43
N VAL A 47 -14.06 8.24 -18.28
CA VAL A 47 -14.61 6.88 -18.47
C VAL A 47 -14.17 6.23 -19.78
N ASP A 48 -14.16 6.96 -20.89
CA ASP A 48 -13.77 6.40 -22.19
C ASP A 48 -12.30 5.95 -22.22
N LYS A 49 -11.42 6.68 -21.53
CA LYS A 49 -9.99 6.34 -21.42
C LYS A 49 -9.80 5.22 -20.41
N LEU A 50 -10.44 5.32 -19.25
CA LEU A 50 -10.40 4.29 -18.22
C LEU A 50 -10.88 2.93 -18.75
N SER A 51 -11.99 2.92 -19.50
CA SER A 51 -12.53 1.68 -20.08
C SER A 51 -11.54 1.03 -21.05
N LYS A 52 -10.89 1.81 -21.92
CA LYS A 52 -9.86 1.30 -22.85
C LYS A 52 -8.68 0.67 -22.12
N LEU A 53 -8.22 1.31 -21.04
CA LEU A 53 -7.12 0.77 -20.25
C LEU A 53 -7.54 -0.52 -19.51
N VAL A 54 -8.76 -0.56 -18.97
CA VAL A 54 -9.29 -1.78 -18.34
C VAL A 54 -9.37 -2.92 -19.36
N ASP A 55 -9.85 -2.65 -20.57
CA ASP A 55 -9.94 -3.65 -21.64
C ASP A 55 -8.54 -4.18 -22.04
N ASP A 56 -7.55 -3.29 -22.19
CA ASP A 56 -6.17 -3.67 -22.49
C ASP A 56 -5.54 -4.51 -21.36
N ALA A 57 -5.73 -4.09 -20.10
CA ALA A 57 -5.28 -4.84 -18.93
C ALA A 57 -5.91 -6.24 -18.88
N HIS A 58 -7.23 -6.35 -19.08
CA HIS A 58 -7.95 -7.63 -19.09
C HIS A 58 -7.50 -8.54 -20.23
N ALA A 59 -7.28 -8.00 -21.43
CA ALA A 59 -6.78 -8.75 -22.58
C ALA A 59 -5.42 -9.41 -22.32
N ARG A 60 -4.65 -8.87 -21.36
CA ARG A 60 -3.32 -9.36 -20.96
C ARG A 60 -3.33 -10.11 -19.62
N GLY A 61 -4.51 -10.37 -19.06
CA GLY A 61 -4.66 -11.13 -17.81
C GLY A 61 -4.38 -10.34 -16.53
N LEU A 62 -4.35 -9.02 -16.59
CA LEU A 62 -4.17 -8.14 -15.43
C LEU A 62 -5.53 -7.72 -14.86
N LYS A 63 -5.59 -7.54 -13.54
CA LYS A 63 -6.65 -6.77 -12.88
C LYS A 63 -6.29 -5.28 -12.89
N LEU A 64 -7.29 -4.40 -12.96
CA LEU A 64 -7.08 -2.95 -12.87
C LEU A 64 -7.93 -2.31 -11.77
N LYS A 65 -7.28 -1.59 -10.85
CA LYS A 65 -7.91 -0.86 -9.74
C LYS A 65 -7.62 0.62 -9.84
N ILE A 66 -8.48 1.43 -9.22
CA ILE A 66 -8.36 2.89 -9.24
C ILE A 66 -8.34 3.46 -7.82
N TYR A 67 -7.64 4.58 -7.67
CA TYR A 67 -7.82 5.50 -6.55
C TYR A 67 -9.24 6.06 -6.59
N TYR A 68 -10.07 5.68 -5.60
CA TYR A 68 -11.44 6.19 -5.49
C TYR A 68 -12.02 5.99 -4.07
N THR A 69 -11.95 7.05 -3.25
CA THR A 69 -12.43 7.14 -1.86
C THR A 69 -13.39 8.34 -1.68
N LEU A 70 -13.80 8.62 -0.44
CA LEU A 70 -14.73 9.69 -0.04
C LEU A 70 -14.11 10.70 0.95
N ARG A 71 -12.78 10.75 1.05
CA ARG A 71 -12.07 11.68 1.95
C ARG A 71 -12.15 13.13 1.47
N GLU A 72 -12.06 13.30 0.16
CA GLU A 72 -11.96 14.59 -0.49
C GLU A 72 -12.57 14.53 -1.88
N LEU A 73 -12.92 15.69 -2.42
CA LEU A 73 -13.60 15.78 -3.70
C LEU A 73 -13.04 16.93 -4.54
N THR A 74 -12.71 16.62 -5.80
CA THR A 74 -12.20 17.57 -6.78
C THR A 74 -13.20 18.69 -7.12
N SER A 75 -12.67 19.88 -7.40
CA SER A 75 -13.40 21.00 -8.02
C SER A 75 -13.96 20.70 -9.42
N TYR A 76 -13.53 19.61 -10.07
CA TYR A 76 -14.04 19.18 -11.38
C TYR A 76 -15.31 18.34 -11.31
N THR A 77 -15.82 18.03 -10.13
CA THR A 77 -17.08 17.26 -9.98
C THR A 77 -18.22 17.92 -10.76
N THR A 78 -18.99 17.15 -11.54
CA THR A 78 -20.02 17.74 -12.40
C THR A 78 -21.19 18.29 -11.57
N GLU A 79 -21.52 17.63 -10.47
CA GLU A 79 -22.57 17.99 -9.53
C GLU A 79 -22.12 19.03 -8.50
N PHE A 80 -20.94 19.62 -8.63
CA PHE A 80 -20.32 20.43 -7.59
C PHE A 80 -21.23 21.58 -7.11
N TRP A 81 -21.99 22.21 -8.00
CA TRP A 81 -22.96 23.26 -7.63
C TRP A 81 -24.18 22.74 -6.85
N VAL A 82 -24.60 21.51 -7.11
CA VAL A 82 -25.64 20.83 -6.31
C VAL A 82 -25.10 20.56 -4.91
N LEU A 83 -23.85 20.09 -4.79
CA LEU A 83 -23.21 19.85 -3.49
C LEU A 83 -23.08 21.15 -2.68
N ARG A 84 -22.69 22.25 -3.34
CA ARG A 84 -22.67 23.57 -2.74
C ARG A 84 -24.04 24.01 -2.20
N SER A 85 -25.12 23.68 -2.91
CA SER A 85 -26.48 24.03 -2.47
C SER A 85 -26.91 23.34 -1.17
N LEU A 86 -26.19 22.28 -0.76
CA LEU A 86 -26.37 21.57 0.49
C LEU A 86 -25.52 22.16 1.64
N ASN A 87 -24.97 23.37 1.46
CA ASN A 87 -24.12 24.07 2.42
C ASN A 87 -22.91 23.22 2.84
N ASP A 88 -22.79 22.94 4.14
CA ASP A 88 -21.72 22.20 4.78
C ASP A 88 -22.06 20.72 5.00
N GLU A 89 -23.18 20.21 4.49
CA GLU A 89 -23.52 18.81 4.71
C GLU A 89 -22.43 17.89 4.14
N ILE A 90 -21.97 18.15 2.92
CA ILE A 90 -21.01 17.30 2.20
C ILE A 90 -19.61 17.90 2.24
N LEU A 91 -19.48 19.18 1.90
CA LEU A 91 -18.19 19.87 1.85
C LEU A 91 -17.83 20.41 3.23
N TYR A 92 -16.69 19.99 3.77
CA TYR A 92 -16.30 20.35 5.13
C TYR A 92 -15.93 21.83 5.25
N GLN A 93 -16.56 22.54 6.18
CA GLN A 93 -16.17 23.89 6.58
C GLN A 93 -15.03 23.85 7.61
N GLY A 94 -13.87 24.40 7.25
CA GLY A 94 -12.68 24.46 8.09
C GLY A 94 -12.19 25.88 8.35
N GLY A 95 -10.94 26.05 8.79
CA GLY A 95 -10.34 27.39 8.87
C GLY A 95 -10.14 28.04 7.49
N GLY A 96 -10.08 27.21 6.45
CA GLY A 96 -9.82 27.52 5.04
C GLY A 96 -8.68 28.48 4.76
N PHE A 97 -8.66 29.00 3.53
CA PHE A 97 -7.81 30.13 3.19
C PHE A 97 -8.21 31.32 4.07
N GLN A 98 -7.48 31.54 5.16
CA GLN A 98 -7.52 32.83 5.81
C GLN A 98 -6.81 33.80 4.87
N LYS A 99 -7.53 34.82 4.36
CA LYS A 99 -6.85 36.03 3.92
C LYS A 99 -5.98 36.45 5.10
N VAL A 100 -4.68 36.18 5.03
CA VAL A 100 -3.75 36.75 5.99
C VAL A 100 -3.94 38.25 5.84
N SER A 101 -4.41 38.92 6.89
CA SER A 101 -4.11 40.34 7.06
C SER A 101 -2.59 40.40 7.18
N VAL A 102 -1.90 40.54 6.05
CA VAL A 102 -0.45 40.63 5.99
C VAL A 102 -0.10 42.01 6.55
N PRO A 103 0.56 42.11 7.71
CA PRO A 103 1.17 43.38 8.12
C PRO A 103 2.08 43.86 6.98
N ALA A 104 2.10 45.17 6.68
CA ALA A 104 2.81 45.71 5.52
C ALA A 104 4.32 45.40 5.49
N ASP A 105 4.86 44.91 6.60
CA ASP A 105 6.22 44.53 6.89
C ASP A 105 6.49 43.00 6.88
N ALA A 106 5.48 42.16 6.61
CA ALA A 106 5.71 40.72 6.53
C ALA A 106 6.46 40.34 5.23
N PRO A 107 7.41 39.38 5.31
CA PRO A 107 8.10 38.89 4.12
C PRO A 107 7.12 38.26 3.13
N PRO A 108 7.40 38.32 1.81
CA PRO A 108 6.48 37.82 0.79
C PRO A 108 6.18 36.33 0.99
N ALA A 109 4.89 35.97 0.95
CA ALA A 109 4.46 34.59 0.94
C ALA A 109 5.08 33.88 -0.27
N ARG A 110 5.85 32.81 -0.04
CA ARG A 110 6.36 31.99 -1.13
C ARG A 110 5.20 31.19 -1.74
N PRO A 111 5.10 31.09 -3.07
CA PRO A 111 4.16 30.17 -3.69
C PRO A 111 4.47 28.76 -3.17
N MET A 112 3.44 28.03 -2.74
CA MET A 112 3.61 26.64 -2.35
C MET A 112 4.17 25.85 -3.53
N ILE A 113 5.41 25.40 -3.39
CA ILE A 113 6.00 24.40 -4.26
C ILE A 113 5.38 23.06 -3.83
N PRO A 114 4.84 22.26 -4.76
CA PRO A 114 4.03 21.06 -4.48
C PRO A 114 4.69 20.00 -3.59
N ASP A 115 6.03 20.04 -3.43
CA ASP A 115 6.82 19.01 -2.75
C ASP A 115 7.29 19.37 -1.33
N GLN A 116 6.88 20.51 -0.75
CA GLN A 116 7.17 20.77 0.66
C GLN A 116 6.13 20.13 1.59
N LYS A 117 6.09 18.79 1.60
CA LYS A 117 5.72 18.09 2.84
C LYS A 117 6.79 18.47 3.88
N LEU A 118 6.35 19.16 4.93
CA LEU A 118 6.99 19.20 6.25
C LEU A 118 8.38 19.86 6.48
N THR A 119 9.10 20.48 5.53
CA THR A 119 10.43 21.06 5.89
C THR A 119 10.40 22.40 6.64
N LEU A 120 9.24 23.06 6.77
CA LEU A 120 9.13 24.38 7.42
C LEU A 120 8.51 24.36 8.81
N ALA A 121 7.75 23.32 9.17
CA ALA A 121 7.12 23.21 10.49
C ALA A 121 8.15 23.13 11.64
N GLY A 122 9.35 22.60 11.37
CA GLY A 122 10.39 22.43 12.39
C GLY A 122 11.28 23.66 12.67
N LYS A 123 11.19 24.75 11.89
CA LYS A 123 12.12 25.90 12.03
C LYS A 123 11.46 27.20 12.50
N ASP A 124 10.16 27.36 12.33
CA ASP A 124 9.41 28.51 12.86
C ASP A 124 7.90 28.18 12.92
N PRO A 125 7.30 28.08 14.12
CA PRO A 125 5.86 27.85 14.28
C PRO A 125 4.97 28.90 13.61
N ALA A 126 5.48 30.12 13.38
CA ALA A 126 4.77 31.17 12.66
C ALA A 126 4.81 31.00 11.12
N LEU A 127 5.74 30.18 10.60
CA LEU A 127 5.86 29.80 9.19
C LEU A 127 5.21 28.45 8.85
N ALA A 128 4.56 27.78 9.82
CA ALA A 128 3.66 26.68 9.53
C ALA A 128 2.58 27.21 8.59
N LEU A 129 2.76 26.94 7.29
CA LEU A 129 1.91 27.38 6.20
C LEU A 129 0.46 27.11 6.57
N ARG A 130 -0.31 28.18 6.83
CA ARG A 130 -1.76 28.08 6.94
C ARG A 130 -2.24 27.41 5.65
N PRO A 131 -3.04 26.34 5.69
CA PRO A 131 -3.55 25.69 4.49
C PRO A 131 -4.26 26.73 3.62
N THR A 132 -3.58 27.16 2.56
CA THR A 132 -4.13 28.13 1.63
C THR A 132 -4.88 27.35 0.57
N GLY A 133 -6.21 27.27 0.73
CA GLY A 133 -7.09 26.77 -0.32
C GLY A 133 -6.92 27.49 -1.67
N ASN A 134 -7.34 26.84 -2.76
CA ASN A 134 -7.43 27.44 -4.08
C ASN A 134 -8.34 28.68 -4.06
N SER A 135 -7.88 29.78 -4.66
CA SER A 135 -8.59 31.06 -4.66
C SER A 135 -9.93 31.00 -5.37
N TRP A 136 -10.05 30.21 -6.44
CA TRP A 136 -11.31 30.01 -7.16
C TRP A 136 -12.35 29.31 -6.27
N LEU A 137 -11.94 28.30 -5.51
CA LEU A 137 -12.81 27.64 -4.53
C LEU A 137 -13.27 28.60 -3.43
N ALA A 138 -12.35 29.43 -2.91
CA ALA A 138 -12.68 30.42 -1.89
C ALA A 138 -13.64 31.53 -2.39
N GLU A 139 -13.51 31.94 -3.65
CA GLU A 139 -14.35 32.98 -4.27
C GLU A 139 -15.72 32.44 -4.69
N HIS A 140 -15.75 31.25 -5.28
CA HIS A 140 -16.94 30.77 -5.97
C HIS A 140 -17.65 29.62 -5.29
N VAL A 141 -17.05 28.92 -4.33
CA VAL A 141 -17.67 27.73 -3.72
C VAL A 141 -18.14 28.03 -2.31
N MET A 142 -17.22 28.19 -1.38
CA MET A 142 -17.57 28.42 0.01
C MET A 142 -16.43 29.15 0.70
N THR A 143 -16.81 30.12 1.53
CA THR A 143 -15.83 30.80 2.37
C THR A 143 -15.39 29.83 3.47
N LYS A 144 -14.07 29.76 3.72
CA LYS A 144 -13.46 28.90 4.74
C LYS A 144 -13.68 27.37 4.53
N TYR A 145 -13.67 26.90 3.30
CA TYR A 145 -13.63 25.45 3.05
C TYR A 145 -12.37 24.80 3.62
N SER A 146 -12.42 23.52 4.00
CA SER A 146 -11.23 22.77 4.40
C SER A 146 -10.49 22.23 3.17
N PRO A 147 -9.32 22.77 2.82
CA PRO A 147 -8.58 22.30 1.66
C PRO A 147 -8.00 20.91 1.88
N ALA A 148 -7.98 20.13 0.80
CA ALA A 148 -7.36 18.82 0.74
C ALA A 148 -6.25 18.83 -0.33
N TRP A 149 -6.01 17.72 -1.02
CA TRP A 149 -4.94 17.61 -2.02
C TRP A 149 -5.13 18.58 -3.19
N HIS A 150 -4.04 19.24 -3.60
CA HIS A 150 -4.00 20.03 -4.83
C HIS A 150 -2.96 19.45 -5.78
N HIS A 151 -3.39 18.97 -6.96
CA HIS A 151 -2.47 18.45 -7.97
C HIS A 151 -2.23 19.49 -9.09
N PRO A 152 -0.99 19.93 -9.34
CA PRO A 152 -0.67 20.83 -10.45
C PRO A 152 -0.52 20.05 -11.76
N PHE A 153 -1.29 20.41 -12.79
CA PHE A 153 -1.08 19.88 -14.16
C PHE A 153 -0.14 20.77 -15.00
N GLY A 154 0.26 21.93 -14.47
CA GLY A 154 1.06 22.92 -15.18
C GLY A 154 0.22 24.00 -15.86
N ASN A 155 0.87 25.07 -16.33
CA ASN A 155 0.24 26.21 -17.00
C ASN A 155 -0.92 26.86 -16.23
N GLY A 156 -0.88 26.82 -14.89
CA GLY A 156 -1.94 27.36 -14.05
C GLY A 156 -3.18 26.47 -13.91
N HIS A 157 -3.17 25.26 -14.48
CA HIS A 157 -4.21 24.25 -14.27
C HIS A 157 -3.90 23.42 -13.02
N TYR A 158 -4.89 23.30 -12.14
CA TYR A 158 -4.81 22.53 -10.91
C TYR A 158 -6.07 21.69 -10.76
N ASP A 159 -5.93 20.48 -10.25
CA ASP A 159 -6.98 19.83 -9.46
C ASP A 159 -6.92 20.39 -8.04
N ALA A 160 -8.03 20.92 -7.54
CA ALA A 160 -8.12 21.44 -6.18
C ALA A 160 -9.26 20.75 -5.44
N ALA A 161 -8.91 19.99 -4.40
CA ALA A 161 -9.86 19.20 -3.66
C ALA A 161 -10.33 19.88 -2.35
N VAL A 162 -11.55 19.53 -1.96
CA VAL A 162 -12.19 19.94 -0.70
C VAL A 162 -12.39 18.69 0.14
N ASN A 163 -12.04 18.73 1.43
CA ASN A 163 -12.35 17.65 2.36
C ASN A 163 -13.87 17.46 2.45
N THR A 164 -14.31 16.21 2.50
CA THR A 164 -15.73 15.87 2.61
C THR A 164 -16.07 15.30 3.98
N HIS A 165 -17.30 15.50 4.43
CA HIS A 165 -17.84 14.77 5.55
C HIS A 165 -18.10 13.31 5.14
N GLY A 166 -17.57 12.36 5.92
CA GLY A 166 -17.61 10.93 5.56
C GLY A 166 -18.94 10.20 5.78
N ASN A 167 -19.88 10.79 6.51
CA ASN A 167 -21.17 10.17 6.84
C ASN A 167 -22.33 11.04 6.33
N THR A 168 -22.47 11.13 5.01
CA THR A 168 -23.44 12.03 4.36
C THR A 168 -24.23 11.30 3.28
N ARG A 169 -25.21 11.99 2.69
CA ARG A 169 -25.92 11.47 1.51
C ARG A 169 -25.00 11.21 0.32
N TRP A 170 -23.80 11.82 0.29
CA TRP A 170 -22.81 11.61 -0.77
C TRP A 170 -22.36 10.15 -0.87
N ASN A 171 -22.38 9.41 0.25
CA ASN A 171 -22.04 7.99 0.26
C ASN A 171 -22.96 7.19 -0.68
N ASN A 172 -24.22 7.61 -0.84
CA ASN A 172 -25.14 6.94 -1.78
C ASN A 172 -24.75 7.21 -3.23
N TYR A 173 -24.37 8.44 -3.58
CA TYR A 173 -23.86 8.76 -4.91
C TYR A 173 -22.60 7.96 -5.22
N TYR A 174 -21.66 7.92 -4.28
CA TYR A 174 -20.43 7.13 -4.41
C TYR A 174 -20.70 5.64 -4.62
N LEU A 175 -21.62 5.05 -3.84
CA LEU A 175 -21.94 3.62 -3.96
C LEU A 175 -22.62 3.27 -5.29
N GLU A 176 -23.52 4.11 -5.79
CA GLU A 176 -24.14 3.92 -7.11
C GLU A 176 -23.14 4.18 -8.24
N GLY A 177 -22.29 5.19 -8.11
CA GLY A 177 -21.18 5.46 -9.02
C GLY A 177 -20.19 4.31 -9.08
N LEU A 178 -19.83 3.74 -7.93
CA LEU A 178 -18.99 2.54 -7.83
C LEU A 178 -19.66 1.34 -8.50
N ALA A 179 -20.94 1.09 -8.23
CA ALA A 179 -21.70 0.03 -8.88
C ALA A 179 -21.69 0.20 -10.41
N TRP A 180 -21.86 1.44 -10.88
CA TRP A 180 -21.82 1.78 -12.30
C TRP A 180 -20.43 1.55 -12.91
N LEU A 181 -19.34 1.97 -12.25
CA LEU A 181 -17.97 1.74 -12.71
C LEU A 181 -17.67 0.25 -12.82
N VAL A 182 -18.02 -0.54 -11.81
CA VAL A 182 -17.80 -2.00 -11.81
C VAL A 182 -18.60 -2.70 -12.90
N LYS A 183 -19.84 -2.26 -13.15
CA LYS A 183 -20.72 -2.88 -14.13
C LYS A 183 -20.37 -2.51 -15.58
N ASN A 184 -20.03 -1.24 -15.82
CA ASN A 184 -19.90 -0.70 -17.18
C ASN A 184 -18.44 -0.53 -17.60
N VAL A 185 -17.57 -0.05 -16.69
CA VAL A 185 -16.13 0.14 -16.94
C VAL A 185 -15.34 -1.12 -16.57
N ARG A 186 -15.89 -1.98 -15.71
CA ARG A 186 -15.34 -3.29 -15.31
C ARG A 186 -14.02 -3.20 -14.53
N ILE A 187 -13.81 -2.12 -13.78
CA ILE A 187 -12.71 -2.05 -12.81
C ILE A 187 -12.75 -3.24 -11.84
N ASP A 188 -11.59 -3.73 -11.42
CA ASP A 188 -11.41 -4.91 -10.56
C ASP A 188 -11.19 -4.55 -9.09
N GLY A 189 -11.50 -3.32 -8.69
CA GLY A 189 -11.38 -2.92 -7.29
C GLY A 189 -10.91 -1.50 -7.05
N LEU A 190 -10.52 -1.27 -5.81
CA LEU A 190 -10.24 0.04 -5.25
C LEU A 190 -8.87 0.08 -4.60
N TYR A 191 -8.22 1.22 -4.77
CA TYR A 191 -7.13 1.69 -3.92
C TYR A 191 -7.68 2.83 -3.06
N LEU A 192 -7.65 2.64 -1.74
CA LEU A 192 -8.18 3.59 -0.76
C LEU A 192 -7.01 4.22 -0.02
N ASP A 193 -6.79 5.50 -0.23
CA ASP A 193 -5.83 6.31 0.53
C ASP A 193 -6.57 6.94 1.71
N ASP A 194 -6.39 6.32 2.88
CA ASP A 194 -7.20 6.48 4.07
C ASP A 194 -8.71 6.22 3.88
N LEU A 195 -9.40 6.06 5.00
CA LEU A 195 -10.84 5.93 5.06
C LEU A 195 -11.46 7.11 5.79
N ALA A 196 -12.42 7.75 5.14
CA ALA A 196 -13.19 8.83 5.74
C ALA A 196 -14.60 8.39 6.18
N TYR A 197 -15.09 7.26 5.69
CA TYR A 197 -16.47 6.80 5.88
C TYR A 197 -16.56 5.61 6.83
N ASP A 198 -17.73 5.47 7.47
CA ASP A 198 -17.96 4.51 8.54
C ASP A 198 -17.98 3.03 8.11
N HIS A 199 -17.98 2.15 9.12
CA HIS A 199 -18.09 0.69 8.96
C HIS A 199 -19.27 0.26 8.09
N GLU A 200 -20.44 0.88 8.25
CA GLU A 200 -21.63 0.52 7.48
C GLU A 200 -21.47 0.88 6.01
N THR A 201 -20.84 2.00 5.69
CA THR A 201 -20.51 2.37 4.32
C THR A 201 -19.47 1.40 3.73
N MET A 202 -18.42 1.02 4.47
CA MET A 202 -17.46 0.01 4.00
C MET A 202 -18.10 -1.36 3.73
N LYS A 203 -19.05 -1.81 4.55
CA LYS A 203 -19.84 -3.02 4.26
C LYS A 203 -20.61 -2.89 2.94
N ARG A 204 -21.17 -1.72 2.67
CA ARG A 204 -21.89 -1.44 1.42
C ARG A 204 -20.94 -1.44 0.24
N VAL A 205 -19.75 -0.84 0.36
CA VAL A 205 -18.68 -0.90 -0.67
C VAL A 205 -18.35 -2.34 -1.03
N ARG A 206 -18.00 -3.17 -0.03
CA ARG A 206 -17.68 -4.59 -0.25
C ARG A 206 -18.81 -5.34 -0.95
N LYS A 207 -20.05 -5.17 -0.47
CA LYS A 207 -21.25 -5.78 -1.09
C LYS A 207 -21.49 -5.29 -2.51
N THR A 208 -21.26 -4.01 -2.80
CA THR A 208 -21.40 -3.44 -4.15
C THR A 208 -20.39 -4.09 -5.09
N LEU A 209 -19.13 -4.22 -4.69
CA LEU A 209 -18.11 -4.89 -5.49
C LEU A 209 -18.46 -6.36 -5.74
N ASP A 210 -18.76 -7.13 -4.68
CA ASP A 210 -19.00 -8.58 -4.79
C ASP A 210 -20.24 -8.93 -5.62
N ARG A 211 -21.30 -8.13 -5.55
CA ARG A 211 -22.53 -8.37 -6.31
C ARG A 211 -22.37 -8.08 -7.80
N ASN A 212 -21.58 -7.07 -8.14
CA ASN A 212 -21.46 -6.61 -9.53
C ASN A 212 -20.28 -7.29 -10.25
N ARG A 213 -19.20 -7.65 -9.53
CA ARG A 213 -18.03 -8.33 -10.09
C ARG A 213 -17.26 -9.09 -8.99
N PRO A 214 -17.56 -10.39 -8.78
CA PRO A 214 -16.85 -11.22 -7.81
C PRO A 214 -15.33 -11.23 -8.06
N GLY A 215 -14.56 -11.16 -6.97
CA GLY A 215 -13.10 -11.13 -7.02
C GLY A 215 -12.50 -9.74 -7.24
N CYS A 216 -13.28 -8.67 -7.07
CA CYS A 216 -12.74 -7.33 -6.90
C CYS A 216 -11.93 -7.20 -5.61
N LEU A 217 -10.83 -6.47 -5.65
CA LEU A 217 -9.92 -6.31 -4.50
C LEU A 217 -9.96 -4.87 -3.94
N ILE A 218 -9.84 -4.72 -2.63
CA ILE A 218 -9.69 -3.41 -1.97
C ILE A 218 -8.34 -3.36 -1.26
N ASP A 219 -7.50 -2.39 -1.63
CA ASP A 219 -6.29 -2.06 -0.90
C ASP A 219 -6.53 -0.86 0.00
N LEU A 220 -6.12 -0.96 1.25
CA LEU A 220 -6.12 0.17 2.17
C LEU A 220 -4.70 0.67 2.39
N HIS A 221 -4.44 1.88 1.92
CA HIS A 221 -3.25 2.68 2.17
C HIS A 221 -3.50 3.64 3.33
N SER A 222 -2.45 3.91 4.10
CA SER A 222 -2.46 4.96 5.10
C SER A 222 -1.04 5.39 5.43
N ASN A 223 -0.94 6.62 5.93
CA ASN A 223 0.21 7.16 6.64
C ASN A 223 -0.28 7.57 8.03
N ASP A 224 0.50 7.39 9.10
CA ASP A 224 0.14 8.08 10.36
C ASP A 224 1.32 8.32 11.31
N LEU A 225 2.49 8.66 10.75
CA LEU A 225 3.56 9.25 11.56
C LEU A 225 3.55 10.78 11.54
N GLN A 226 2.45 11.40 11.08
CA GLN A 226 2.31 12.86 10.96
C GLN A 226 1.54 13.51 12.13
N ALA A 227 0.93 12.72 13.03
CA ALA A 227 0.46 13.23 14.30
C ALA A 227 1.65 13.43 15.27
N PRO A 228 1.78 14.60 15.95
CA PRO A 228 2.89 14.88 16.88
C PRO A 228 3.03 13.89 18.06
N ASP A 229 2.10 12.96 18.24
CA ASP A 229 1.98 12.11 19.42
C ASP A 229 2.12 10.60 19.16
N TYR A 230 2.42 10.14 17.93
CA TYR A 230 2.48 8.70 17.59
C TYR A 230 1.26 7.90 18.13
N SER A 231 0.14 8.55 18.43
CA SER A 231 -0.84 7.98 19.38
C SER A 231 -1.78 6.96 18.75
N LYS A 232 -1.79 6.84 17.42
CA LYS A 232 -2.70 5.97 16.67
C LYS A 232 -1.94 5.25 15.56
N SER A 233 -1.83 3.93 15.68
CA SER A 233 -1.31 3.12 14.59
C SER A 233 -2.40 2.94 13.52
N PRO A 234 -2.10 3.02 12.22
CA PRO A 234 -3.05 2.75 11.14
C PRO A 234 -3.79 1.42 11.30
N ALA A 235 -3.09 0.35 11.72
CA ALA A 235 -3.72 -0.95 11.95
C ALA A 235 -4.77 -0.88 13.07
N ALA A 236 -4.51 -0.13 14.15
CA ALA A 236 -5.47 0.11 15.22
C ALA A 236 -6.62 1.02 14.77
N GLN A 237 -6.33 2.07 14.00
CA GLN A 237 -7.32 3.03 13.50
C GLN A 237 -8.36 2.36 12.60
N TYR A 238 -7.93 1.44 11.74
CA TYR A 238 -8.79 0.84 10.72
C TYR A 238 -9.18 -0.62 11.00
N ILE A 239 -8.99 -1.11 12.23
CA ILE A 239 -9.23 -2.51 12.59
C ILE A 239 -10.64 -2.99 12.26
N GLU A 240 -11.65 -2.13 12.40
CA GLU A 240 -13.05 -2.46 12.09
C GLU A 240 -13.30 -2.69 10.58
N HIS A 241 -12.40 -2.20 9.73
CA HIS A 241 -12.51 -2.32 8.27
C HIS A 241 -11.77 -3.50 7.67
N MET A 242 -10.84 -4.13 8.42
CA MET A 242 -10.03 -5.24 7.95
C MET A 242 -10.83 -6.40 7.34
N PRO A 243 -12.02 -6.78 7.85
CA PRO A 243 -12.82 -7.85 7.24
C PRO A 243 -13.41 -7.53 5.86
N MET A 244 -13.40 -6.26 5.43
CA MET A 244 -13.96 -5.81 4.15
C MET A 244 -12.90 -5.51 3.09
N ILE A 245 -11.62 -5.55 3.43
CA ILE A 245 -10.52 -5.27 2.49
C ILE A 245 -9.74 -6.54 2.18
N ASP A 246 -8.85 -6.44 1.20
CA ASP A 246 -8.06 -7.57 0.70
C ASP A 246 -6.57 -7.43 1.05
N SER A 247 -6.03 -6.20 1.02
CA SER A 247 -4.64 -5.91 1.38
C SER A 247 -4.47 -4.57 2.10
N ILE A 248 -3.37 -4.44 2.85
CA ILE A 248 -2.93 -3.20 3.48
C ILE A 248 -1.60 -2.70 2.88
N TRP A 249 -1.43 -1.39 2.88
CA TRP A 249 -0.21 -0.69 2.43
C TRP A 249 0.07 0.50 3.36
N PHE A 250 0.28 0.24 4.65
CA PHE A 250 0.46 1.27 5.69
C PHE A 250 1.87 1.87 5.78
N GLY A 251 2.77 1.52 4.86
CA GLY A 251 4.19 1.75 5.04
C GLY A 251 4.72 3.16 4.72
N GLU A 252 3.89 4.20 4.57
CA GLU A 252 4.34 5.57 4.28
C GLU A 252 4.95 6.20 5.52
N LEU A 253 6.15 6.77 5.41
CA LEU A 253 6.94 7.34 6.52
C LEU A 253 7.41 6.34 7.60
N PHE A 254 7.05 5.07 7.51
CA PHE A 254 7.40 4.06 8.52
C PHE A 254 8.90 3.78 8.60
N ASP A 255 9.37 3.54 9.82
CA ASP A 255 10.73 3.04 10.06
C ASP A 255 10.76 1.50 9.95
N TYR A 256 11.46 0.99 8.94
CA TYR A 256 11.63 -0.44 8.72
C TYR A 256 12.71 -1.08 9.60
N ASP A 257 13.40 -0.31 10.45
CA ASP A 257 14.26 -0.79 11.55
C ASP A 257 13.50 -1.09 12.85
N GLU A 258 12.18 -0.83 12.86
CA GLU A 258 11.31 -1.23 13.98
C GLU A 258 11.28 -2.74 14.23
N THR A 259 10.89 -3.10 15.45
CA THR A 259 10.96 -4.47 15.98
C THR A 259 10.15 -5.51 15.15
N PRO A 260 10.51 -6.81 15.21
CA PRO A 260 9.70 -7.85 14.55
C PRO A 260 8.21 -7.80 14.93
N ASP A 261 7.89 -7.46 16.19
CA ASP A 261 6.50 -7.33 16.63
C ASP A 261 5.77 -6.20 15.89
N PHE A 262 6.41 -5.04 15.68
CA PHE A 262 5.85 -3.95 14.87
C PHE A 262 5.54 -4.40 13.44
N TRP A 263 6.49 -5.09 12.79
CA TRP A 263 6.27 -5.65 11.46
C TRP A 263 5.06 -6.59 11.42
N LEU A 264 4.92 -7.47 12.42
CA LEU A 264 3.82 -8.42 12.50
C LEU A 264 2.47 -7.72 12.69
N VAL A 265 2.36 -6.79 13.64
CA VAL A 265 1.06 -6.20 14.04
C VAL A 265 0.62 -5.04 13.14
N GLU A 266 1.58 -4.29 12.59
CA GLU A 266 1.31 -3.03 11.90
C GLU A 266 1.33 -3.18 10.38
N ILE A 267 2.37 -3.79 9.81
CA ILE A 267 2.61 -3.75 8.35
C ILE A 267 2.20 -5.05 7.65
N SER A 268 2.31 -6.21 8.32
CA SER A 268 2.19 -7.50 7.63
C SER A 268 0.78 -7.89 7.16
N GLY A 269 -0.25 -7.38 7.83
CA GLY A 269 -1.64 -7.79 7.63
C GLY A 269 -1.98 -9.20 8.14
N ILE A 270 -1.00 -9.99 8.57
CA ILE A 270 -1.14 -11.39 8.95
C ILE A 270 -2.12 -11.60 10.11
N PRO A 271 -2.08 -10.81 11.21
CA PRO A 271 -3.03 -10.97 12.32
C PRO A 271 -4.48 -10.83 11.89
N TYR A 272 -4.73 -10.08 10.82
CA TYR A 272 -6.05 -9.79 10.28
C TYR A 272 -6.43 -10.71 9.11
N GLY A 273 -5.55 -11.66 8.74
CA GLY A 273 -5.74 -12.55 7.60
C GLY A 273 -5.53 -11.89 6.24
N LEU A 274 -4.89 -10.72 6.21
CA LEU A 274 -4.66 -9.91 5.01
C LEU A 274 -3.22 -10.06 4.48
N PHE A 275 -3.00 -9.52 3.29
CA PHE A 275 -1.67 -9.32 2.73
C PHE A 275 -1.20 -7.89 2.97
N GLY A 276 0.04 -7.74 3.41
CA GLY A 276 0.71 -6.45 3.56
C GLY A 276 1.80 -6.24 2.52
N GLU A 277 2.06 -4.97 2.21
CA GLU A 277 3.13 -4.54 1.32
C GLU A 277 3.94 -3.39 1.94
N MET A 278 5.17 -3.22 1.48
CA MET A 278 6.06 -2.14 1.92
C MET A 278 5.97 -0.94 0.96
N LEU A 279 6.19 0.27 1.50
CA LEU A 279 6.11 1.55 0.78
C LEU A 279 7.37 2.43 0.95
N GLU A 280 7.58 3.04 2.13
CA GLU A 280 8.62 4.06 2.34
C GLU A 280 10.01 3.53 1.96
N GLY A 281 10.70 4.22 1.05
CA GLY A 281 12.01 3.81 0.57
C GLY A 281 12.08 2.41 -0.07
N SER A 282 10.95 1.82 -0.48
CA SER A 282 10.81 0.39 -0.87
C SER A 282 10.89 -0.61 0.30
N GLY A 283 10.95 -0.15 1.55
CA GLY A 283 11.07 -0.98 2.74
C GLY A 283 12.37 -1.78 2.83
N ASN A 284 12.32 -2.88 3.59
CA ASN A 284 13.44 -3.80 3.73
C ASN A 284 13.07 -5.18 3.12
N PRO A 285 13.61 -5.55 1.95
CA PRO A 285 13.19 -6.77 1.26
C PRO A 285 13.51 -8.05 2.03
N TRP A 286 14.61 -8.08 2.79
CA TRP A 286 15.00 -9.24 3.59
C TRP A 286 14.00 -9.47 4.72
N ARG A 287 13.69 -8.42 5.48
CA ARG A 287 12.72 -8.48 6.59
C ARG A 287 11.30 -8.70 6.08
N GLY A 288 10.91 -8.06 4.98
CA GLY A 288 9.60 -8.27 4.35
C GLY A 288 9.33 -9.72 3.99
N MET A 289 10.34 -10.45 3.50
CA MET A 289 10.21 -11.88 3.18
C MET A 289 9.99 -12.77 4.41
N VAL A 290 10.35 -12.36 5.62
CA VAL A 290 10.00 -13.08 6.86
C VAL A 290 8.48 -13.07 7.08
N TYR A 291 7.78 -12.06 6.59
CA TYR A 291 6.32 -11.93 6.65
C TYR A 291 5.62 -12.25 5.32
N GLY A 292 6.37 -12.69 4.31
CA GLY A 292 5.84 -13.02 2.99
C GLY A 292 5.39 -11.81 2.20
N MET A 293 5.95 -10.65 2.52
CA MET A 293 5.68 -9.37 1.88
C MET A 293 6.74 -9.06 0.83
N SER A 294 6.32 -8.40 -0.23
CA SER A 294 7.21 -7.64 -1.12
C SER A 294 6.75 -6.19 -1.15
N SER A 295 7.56 -5.33 -1.74
CA SER A 295 7.10 -4.01 -2.18
C SER A 295 6.31 -4.16 -3.49
N ARG A 296 5.67 -3.08 -3.92
CA ARG A 296 5.09 -2.95 -5.26
C ARG A 296 5.97 -2.11 -6.17
N ILE A 297 5.75 -2.20 -7.49
CA ILE A 297 6.41 -1.29 -8.43
C ILE A 297 5.77 0.09 -8.26
N TYR A 298 6.52 1.01 -7.67
CA TYR A 298 6.15 2.40 -7.40
C TYR A 298 7.40 3.27 -7.42
N GLY A 299 7.36 4.48 -7.98
CA GLY A 299 8.52 5.40 -7.98
C GLY A 299 9.79 4.85 -8.62
N ASN A 300 10.77 4.40 -7.83
CA ASN A 300 11.99 3.72 -8.30
C ASN A 300 12.12 2.28 -7.76
N THR A 301 11.08 1.77 -7.10
CA THR A 301 11.06 0.44 -6.50
C THR A 301 10.92 -0.65 -7.56
N ASP A 302 11.80 -1.67 -7.50
CA ASP A 302 11.77 -2.87 -8.33
C ASP A 302 11.79 -4.15 -7.45
N PRO A 303 10.63 -4.78 -7.20
CA PRO A 303 10.52 -6.04 -6.48
C PRO A 303 10.65 -7.28 -7.39
N THR A 304 10.86 -7.11 -8.70
CA THR A 304 10.80 -8.22 -9.67
C THR A 304 11.81 -9.35 -9.42
N PRO A 305 13.04 -9.12 -8.87
CA PRO A 305 13.93 -10.23 -8.52
C PRO A 305 13.32 -11.20 -7.50
N ILE A 306 12.59 -10.68 -6.50
CA ILE A 306 11.89 -11.50 -5.51
C ILE A 306 10.72 -12.25 -6.16
N TRP A 307 9.96 -11.60 -7.04
CA TRP A 307 8.87 -12.24 -7.77
C TRP A 307 9.36 -13.39 -8.66
N ARG A 308 10.52 -13.26 -9.31
CA ARG A 308 11.14 -14.35 -10.07
C ARG A 308 11.55 -15.52 -9.17
N LEU A 309 12.06 -15.25 -7.97
CA LEU A 309 12.32 -16.31 -6.97
C LEU A 309 11.03 -17.00 -6.55
N TRP A 310 9.96 -16.24 -6.32
CA TRP A 310 8.64 -16.78 -6.00
C TRP A 310 8.14 -17.72 -7.09
N ASP A 311 8.27 -17.35 -8.37
CA ASP A 311 7.91 -18.19 -9.51
C ASP A 311 8.80 -19.44 -9.60
N ARG A 312 10.12 -19.27 -9.49
CA ARG A 312 11.09 -20.38 -9.54
C ARG A 312 10.85 -21.39 -8.41
N PHE A 313 10.54 -20.91 -7.22
CA PHE A 313 10.20 -21.77 -6.08
C PHE A 313 8.77 -22.32 -6.16
N GLY A 314 7.85 -21.68 -6.89
CA GLY A 314 6.42 -22.01 -6.85
C GLY A 314 5.80 -21.68 -5.48
N ILE A 315 6.09 -20.49 -4.94
CA ILE A 315 5.69 -20.09 -3.58
C ILE A 315 4.17 -20.05 -3.37
N GLN A 316 3.40 -19.94 -4.45
CA GLN A 316 1.94 -19.94 -4.44
C GLN A 316 1.35 -21.28 -3.97
N ASP A 317 2.09 -22.38 -4.14
CA ASP A 317 1.68 -23.72 -3.72
C ASP A 317 2.20 -24.06 -2.32
N ALA A 318 2.96 -23.15 -1.72
CA ALA A 318 3.61 -23.34 -0.43
C ALA A 318 2.77 -22.78 0.73
N ARG A 319 2.70 -23.55 1.81
CA ARG A 319 2.15 -23.10 3.09
C ARG A 319 3.23 -22.31 3.83
N MET A 320 2.89 -21.10 4.25
CA MET A 320 3.74 -20.32 5.15
C MET A 320 3.50 -20.74 6.61
N ILE A 321 4.59 -20.86 7.36
CA ILE A 321 4.60 -21.07 8.80
C ILE A 321 5.59 -20.05 9.36
N GLY A 322 5.07 -19.00 10.00
CA GLY A 322 5.87 -17.88 10.50
C GLY A 322 6.62 -18.22 11.78
N TYR A 323 7.69 -17.47 12.06
CA TYR A 323 8.50 -17.67 13.28
C TYR A 323 7.69 -17.54 14.59
N TRP A 324 6.58 -16.81 14.56
CA TRP A 324 5.65 -16.65 15.69
C TRP A 324 4.78 -17.88 15.95
N ASP A 325 4.66 -18.79 14.98
CA ASP A 325 3.93 -20.05 15.16
C ASP A 325 4.83 -21.06 15.88
N PRO A 326 4.43 -21.59 17.06
CA PRO A 326 5.21 -22.61 17.76
C PRO A 326 5.51 -23.84 16.89
N ALA A 327 4.66 -24.14 15.90
CA ALA A 327 4.83 -25.22 14.94
C ALA A 327 5.79 -24.89 13.78
N CYS A 328 6.45 -23.72 13.78
CA CYS A 328 7.48 -23.43 12.79
C CYS A 328 8.62 -24.46 12.89
N PRO A 329 8.88 -25.23 11.81
CA PRO A 329 9.81 -26.35 11.85
C PRO A 329 11.27 -25.92 11.73
N VAL A 330 11.55 -24.63 11.51
CA VAL A 330 12.91 -24.11 11.41
C VAL A 330 13.09 -22.92 12.35
N ARG A 331 14.16 -22.96 13.15
CA ARG A 331 14.57 -21.88 14.05
C ARG A 331 16.05 -21.60 13.87
N THR A 332 16.52 -20.44 14.35
CA THR A 332 17.94 -20.02 14.25
C THR A 332 18.66 -20.05 15.60
N GLY A 333 17.95 -20.32 16.69
CA GLY A 333 18.44 -20.17 18.06
C GLY A 333 18.71 -18.72 18.49
N ASN A 334 18.45 -17.73 17.62
CA ASN A 334 18.67 -16.31 17.89
C ASN A 334 17.39 -15.50 17.60
N THR A 335 16.86 -14.83 18.62
CA THR A 335 15.63 -14.03 18.51
C THR A 335 15.76 -12.84 17.59
N ASP A 336 16.96 -12.33 17.37
CA ASP A 336 17.22 -11.21 16.46
C ASP A 336 17.32 -11.65 15.00
N VAL A 337 17.29 -12.97 14.72
CA VAL A 337 17.28 -13.54 13.37
C VAL A 337 16.13 -14.53 13.23
N PRO A 338 14.87 -14.08 13.25
CA PRO A 338 13.73 -14.97 13.07
C PRO A 338 13.77 -15.67 11.70
N ALA A 339 13.23 -16.89 11.65
CA ALA A 339 13.07 -17.66 10.42
C ALA A 339 11.61 -18.06 10.20
N THR A 340 11.10 -17.73 9.02
CA THR A 340 9.78 -18.15 8.51
C THR A 340 9.99 -19.11 7.36
N VAL A 341 9.15 -20.16 7.28
CA VAL A 341 9.23 -21.14 6.20
C VAL A 341 8.03 -21.09 5.26
N TYR A 342 8.28 -21.43 4.00
CA TYR A 342 7.31 -21.66 2.95
C TYR A 342 7.51 -23.09 2.46
N THR A 343 6.64 -24.00 2.88
CA THR A 343 6.82 -25.44 2.65
C THR A 343 5.79 -25.99 1.68
N LYS A 344 6.27 -26.85 0.78
CA LYS A 344 5.47 -27.67 -0.15
C LYS A 344 6.08 -29.08 -0.21
N PRO A 345 5.39 -30.10 -0.76
CA PRO A 345 5.94 -31.45 -0.81
C PRO A 345 7.35 -31.49 -1.43
N GLY A 346 8.31 -32.06 -0.70
CA GLY A 346 9.70 -32.24 -1.13
C GLY A 346 10.58 -30.99 -1.14
N SER A 347 10.08 -29.81 -0.78
CA SER A 347 10.89 -28.58 -0.79
C SER A 347 10.36 -27.50 0.15
N THR A 348 11.28 -26.81 0.83
CA THR A 348 10.98 -25.72 1.76
C THR A 348 11.89 -24.53 1.50
N LEU A 349 11.30 -23.36 1.28
CA LEU A 349 12.00 -22.08 1.26
C LEU A 349 12.01 -21.51 2.68
N ILE A 350 13.19 -21.20 3.19
CA ILE A 350 13.44 -20.66 4.52
C ILE A 350 13.84 -19.19 4.32
N SER A 351 13.08 -18.27 4.88
CA SER A 351 13.41 -16.84 4.93
C SER A 351 13.87 -16.47 6.32
N LEU A 352 15.07 -15.94 6.43
CA LEU A 352 15.62 -15.37 7.66
C LEU A 352 16.13 -13.95 7.41
N ALA A 353 16.00 -13.07 8.40
CA ALA A 353 16.52 -11.70 8.33
C ALA A 353 16.92 -11.20 9.72
N SER A 354 17.86 -10.25 9.77
CA SER A 354 18.48 -9.77 11.01
C SER A 354 17.92 -8.43 11.48
N TRP A 355 17.58 -8.39 12.76
CA TRP A 355 17.38 -7.19 13.58
C TRP A 355 18.57 -6.91 14.50
N ALA A 356 19.61 -7.74 14.46
CA ALA A 356 20.83 -7.49 15.21
C ALA A 356 21.56 -6.27 14.66
N LYS A 357 22.19 -5.50 15.55
CA LYS A 357 23.00 -4.31 15.20
C LYS A 357 24.35 -4.68 14.59
N GLU A 358 24.84 -5.88 14.89
CA GLU A 358 26.12 -6.40 14.43
C GLU A 358 25.94 -7.70 13.64
N PRO A 359 26.91 -8.10 12.80
CA PRO A 359 26.86 -9.38 12.11
C PRO A 359 26.75 -10.54 13.11
N VAL A 360 25.81 -11.45 12.83
CA VAL A 360 25.54 -12.61 13.68
C VAL A 360 25.73 -13.90 12.90
N LYS A 361 26.21 -14.94 13.58
CA LYS A 361 26.26 -16.30 13.05
C LYS A 361 25.13 -17.11 13.66
N CYS A 362 24.33 -17.76 12.84
CA CYS A 362 23.27 -18.64 13.28
C CYS A 362 23.38 -20.02 12.62
N ARG A 363 22.93 -21.06 13.32
CA ARG A 363 22.72 -22.40 12.76
C ARG A 363 21.23 -22.67 12.70
N LEU A 364 20.79 -23.38 11.67
CA LEU A 364 19.39 -23.75 11.55
C LEU A 364 19.09 -24.98 12.41
N GLU A 365 18.15 -24.83 13.32
CA GLU A 365 17.51 -25.93 14.04
C GLU A 365 16.31 -26.39 13.19
N ILE A 366 16.40 -27.60 12.62
CA ILE A 366 15.43 -28.10 11.64
C ILE A 366 14.70 -29.33 12.20
N ASP A 367 13.37 -29.24 12.29
CA ASP A 367 12.49 -30.39 12.53
C ASP A 367 12.21 -31.12 11.20
N TRP A 368 13.11 -32.05 10.87
CA TRP A 368 13.06 -32.90 9.68
C TRP A 368 11.76 -33.70 9.56
N LYS A 369 11.22 -34.16 10.70
CA LYS A 369 10.00 -34.97 10.73
C LYS A 369 8.80 -34.14 10.30
N SER A 370 8.68 -32.91 10.78
CA SER A 370 7.61 -32.00 10.41
C SER A 370 7.72 -31.52 8.95
N LEU A 371 8.94 -31.39 8.42
CA LEU A 371 9.17 -31.08 7.00
C LEU A 371 8.97 -32.27 6.07
N GLY A 372 9.04 -33.50 6.58
CA GLY A 372 9.00 -34.71 5.78
C GLY A 372 10.21 -34.86 4.86
N LEU A 373 11.38 -34.38 5.30
CA LEU A 373 12.63 -34.44 4.55
C LEU A 373 13.66 -35.33 5.25
N ASP A 374 14.45 -36.06 4.47
CA ASP A 374 15.57 -36.90 4.91
C ASP A 374 16.85 -36.06 5.08
N PRO A 375 17.37 -35.89 6.30
CA PRO A 375 18.57 -35.09 6.54
C PRO A 375 19.81 -35.60 5.80
N ALA A 376 19.87 -36.89 5.45
CA ALA A 376 21.00 -37.47 4.72
C ALA A 376 20.99 -37.11 3.22
N LYS A 377 19.85 -36.70 2.68
CA LYS A 377 19.68 -36.32 1.27
C LYS A 377 19.49 -34.83 1.07
N ALA A 378 19.07 -34.14 2.12
CA ALA A 378 18.73 -32.74 2.05
C ALA A 378 19.93 -31.84 1.68
N LYS A 379 19.67 -30.91 0.76
CA LYS A 379 20.58 -29.85 0.33
C LYS A 379 20.00 -28.50 0.72
N LEU A 380 20.84 -27.64 1.29
CA LEU A 380 20.48 -26.27 1.65
C LEU A 380 21.22 -25.31 0.70
N THR A 381 20.46 -24.63 -0.15
CA THR A 381 21.04 -23.78 -1.21
C THR A 381 20.45 -22.37 -1.17
N ALA A 382 21.29 -21.36 -1.35
CA ALA A 382 20.87 -20.01 -1.66
C ALA A 382 20.96 -19.84 -3.18
N TRP A 383 19.84 -19.53 -3.84
CA TRP A 383 19.90 -19.10 -5.23
C TRP A 383 20.31 -17.64 -5.30
N GLU A 384 21.02 -17.25 -6.36
CA GLU A 384 21.28 -15.84 -6.64
C GLU A 384 19.96 -15.10 -6.84
N VAL A 385 19.84 -13.96 -6.17
CA VAL A 385 18.74 -13.00 -6.35
C VAL A 385 19.37 -11.63 -6.44
N GLU A 386 19.21 -11.01 -7.61
CA GLU A 386 19.75 -9.69 -7.92
C GLU A 386 19.41 -8.68 -6.81
N ASN A 387 20.42 -7.92 -6.37
CA ASN A 387 20.33 -6.92 -5.30
C ASN A 387 19.87 -7.44 -3.93
N PHE A 388 19.80 -8.77 -3.73
CA PHE A 388 19.33 -9.39 -2.48
C PHE A 388 20.34 -10.36 -1.87
N GLN A 389 20.82 -11.36 -2.63
CA GLN A 389 21.80 -12.34 -2.16
C GLN A 389 22.60 -12.99 -3.30
N PRO A 390 23.87 -13.39 -3.08
CA PRO A 390 24.59 -14.23 -4.02
C PRO A 390 24.14 -15.70 -3.94
N ALA A 391 24.51 -16.50 -4.95
CA ALA A 391 24.36 -17.95 -4.85
C ALA A 391 25.33 -18.53 -3.81
N ALA A 392 24.87 -19.53 -3.04
CA ALA A 392 25.69 -20.26 -2.07
C ALA A 392 25.12 -21.65 -1.80
N GLU A 393 25.96 -22.56 -1.30
CA GLU A 393 25.56 -23.87 -0.78
C GLU A 393 26.00 -23.99 0.67
N PHE A 394 25.14 -24.59 1.50
CA PHE A 394 25.38 -24.82 2.91
C PHE A 394 25.05 -26.29 3.22
N ALA A 395 25.79 -26.90 4.15
CA ALA A 395 25.31 -28.08 4.84
C ALA A 395 24.25 -27.65 5.88
N PRO A 396 23.22 -28.47 6.18
CA PRO A 396 22.19 -28.10 7.16
C PRO A 396 22.71 -27.71 8.56
N GLY A 397 23.91 -28.16 8.94
CA GLY A 397 24.55 -27.85 10.23
C GLY A 397 25.55 -26.68 10.20
N ASP A 398 25.75 -26.04 9.05
CA ASP A 398 26.72 -24.96 8.89
C ASP A 398 26.29 -23.67 9.62
N GLU A 399 27.29 -22.86 9.96
CA GLU A 399 27.05 -21.50 10.45
C GLU A 399 26.82 -20.55 9.28
N ILE A 400 25.66 -19.90 9.29
CA ILE A 400 25.29 -18.88 8.31
C ILE A 400 25.53 -17.52 8.93
N THR A 401 26.32 -16.69 8.27
CA THR A 401 26.52 -15.29 8.67
C THR A 401 25.41 -14.43 8.10
N VAL A 402 24.76 -13.65 8.96
CA VAL A 402 23.68 -12.72 8.62
C VAL A 402 24.10 -11.31 9.00
N GLN A 403 24.12 -10.42 8.02
CA GLN A 403 24.51 -9.01 8.22
C GLN A 403 23.34 -8.22 8.83
N PRO A 404 23.59 -7.13 9.58
CA PRO A 404 22.56 -6.23 10.08
C PRO A 404 21.60 -5.77 8.98
N GLY A 405 20.29 -5.85 9.23
CA GLY A 405 19.25 -5.44 8.29
C GLY A 405 19.15 -6.28 7.01
N ARG A 406 19.91 -7.38 6.90
CA ARG A 406 19.89 -8.30 5.75
C ARG A 406 19.47 -9.70 6.17
N GLY A 407 19.44 -10.62 5.23
CA GLY A 407 18.90 -11.96 5.41
C GLY A 407 19.28 -12.90 4.29
N TRP A 408 18.67 -14.08 4.33
CA TRP A 408 18.82 -15.11 3.31
C TRP A 408 17.46 -15.75 2.99
N LEU A 409 17.34 -16.14 1.73
CA LEU A 409 16.32 -17.02 1.19
C LEU A 409 17.00 -18.34 0.81
N LEU A 410 16.80 -19.37 1.64
CA LEU A 410 17.46 -20.67 1.49
C LEU A 410 16.44 -21.72 1.09
N VAL A 411 16.74 -22.47 0.04
CA VAL A 411 15.91 -23.57 -0.44
C VAL A 411 16.48 -24.88 0.07
N LEU A 412 15.74 -25.49 0.98
CA LEU A 412 15.96 -26.84 1.48
C LEU A 412 15.15 -27.83 0.61
N HIS A 413 15.83 -28.80 0.02
CA HIS A 413 15.21 -29.81 -0.86
C HIS A 413 15.98 -31.12 -0.80
N GLU A 414 15.34 -32.22 -1.22
CA GLU A 414 15.99 -33.52 -1.43
C GLU A 414 16.55 -33.68 -2.86
#